data_AF-A0A7S0QJB5-F1
#
_entry.id   AF-A0A7S0QJB5-F1
#
_cell.length_a   1.000
_cell.length_b   1.000
_cell.length_c   1.000
_cell.angle_alpha   90.00
_cell.angle_beta   90.00
_cell.angle_gamma   90.00
#
_symmetry.space_group_name_H-M   'P 1'
#
loop_
_entity.id
_entity.type
_entity.pdbx_description
1 polymer ?
#
loop_
_entity_poly.entity_id
_entity_poly.type
_entity_poly.pdbx_seq_one_letter_code
_entity_poly.pdbx_strand_id
1 'polypeptide(L)'
;RGGVLGCGLNAEQLVTLAVTAGTIGAWSCWKPLGLDAVFGSMGVAGIVPVALFFSLGLLDSRDFNRAINWSVLILIGGGLALGHLMERSHLLDIISSAMRQALDGRGLWTVLAIVSSVMSVFSNFVSSVVAAVITLPVIAQVGKQVGFPGGLIIASTVVSTAAMALPVSSFPNANSFA
;
A
#
# COMPACT_ATOMS: atom_id res chain seq x y z
N ARG A 1 35.66 -13.91 -12.54
CA ARG A 1 36.63 -13.03 -11.85
C ARG A 1 36.13 -12.88 -10.40
N GLY A 2 36.23 -13.97 -9.63
CA GLY A 2 35.60 -14.11 -8.32
C GLY A 2 36.65 -13.96 -7.23
N GLY A 3 36.61 -12.82 -6.53
CA GLY A 3 37.30 -12.66 -5.26
C GLY A 3 36.30 -12.92 -4.14
N VAL A 4 36.34 -14.12 -3.57
CA VAL A 4 35.56 -14.49 -2.39
C VAL A 4 36.24 -13.86 -1.18
N LEU A 5 35.71 -12.72 -0.72
CA LEU A 5 36.19 -12.03 0.48
C LEU A 5 35.46 -12.59 1.72
N GLY A 6 36.19 -13.39 2.51
CA GLY A 6 36.06 -13.54 3.96
C GLY A 6 34.80 -14.15 4.58
N CYS A 7 33.63 -14.09 3.93
CA CYS A 7 32.35 -14.47 4.53
C CYS A 7 31.47 -15.38 3.64
N GLY A 8 32.03 -15.95 2.56
CA GLY A 8 31.29 -16.84 1.64
C GLY A 8 30.26 -16.14 0.74
N LEU A 9 30.16 -14.80 0.79
CA LEU A 9 29.29 -14.01 -0.09
C LEU A 9 30.02 -13.54 -1.35
N ASN A 10 29.34 -13.60 -2.50
CA ASN A 10 29.80 -13.03 -3.76
C ASN A 10 29.75 -11.49 -3.73
N ALA A 11 30.63 -10.83 -4.50
CA ALA A 11 30.68 -9.36 -4.60
C ALA A 11 29.32 -8.74 -4.98
N GLU A 12 28.57 -9.41 -5.86
CA GLU A 12 27.22 -8.98 -6.27
C GLU A 12 26.19 -9.08 -5.14
N GLN A 13 26.29 -10.11 -4.29
CA GLN A 13 25.43 -10.26 -3.11
C GLN A 13 25.74 -9.20 -2.06
N LEU A 14 27.03 -8.88 -1.85
CA LEU A 14 27.44 -7.82 -0.93
C LEU A 14 26.92 -6.45 -1.36
N VAL A 15 27.04 -6.14 -2.65
CA VAL A 15 26.51 -4.89 -3.23
C VAL A 15 25.00 -4.82 -3.10
N THR A 16 24.29 -5.91 -3.38
CA THR A 16 22.84 -5.99 -3.22
C THR A 16 22.42 -5.74 -1.77
N LEU A 17 23.09 -6.41 -0.82
CA LEU A 17 22.82 -6.27 0.61
C LEU A 17 23.10 -4.84 1.11
N ALA A 18 24.18 -4.22 0.64
CA ALA A 18 24.52 -2.84 0.98
C ALA A 18 23.48 -1.84 0.46
N VAL A 19 23.04 -1.98 -0.80
CA VAL A 19 22.00 -1.13 -1.40
C VAL A 19 20.66 -1.31 -0.69
N THR A 20 20.27 -2.55 -0.37
CA THR A 20 19.02 -2.84 0.36
C THR A 20 19.07 -2.27 1.78
N ALA A 21 20.15 -2.50 2.54
CA ALA A 21 20.30 -1.97 3.88
C ALA A 21 20.32 -0.43 3.89
N GLY A 22 21.01 0.18 2.92
CA GLY A 22 21.01 1.64 2.73
C GLY A 22 19.61 2.19 2.43
N THR A 23 18.83 1.49 1.60
CA THR A 23 17.45 1.89 1.28
C THR A 23 16.53 1.81 2.50
N ILE A 24 16.63 0.72 3.29
CA ILE A 24 15.84 0.56 4.53
C ILE A 24 16.23 1.63 5.56
N GLY A 25 17.53 1.93 5.70
CA GLY A 25 18.02 3.01 6.53
C GLY A 25 17.50 4.37 6.09
N ALA A 26 17.49 4.63 4.78
CA ALA A 26 16.93 5.86 4.21
C ALA A 26 15.44 6.01 4.52
N TRP A 27 14.64 4.94 4.40
CA TRP A 27 13.22 4.96 4.78
C TRP A 27 13.00 5.17 6.28
N SER A 28 13.83 4.56 7.13
CA SER A 28 13.71 4.67 8.58
C SER A 28 14.13 6.05 9.10
N CYS A 29 15.11 6.68 8.45
CA CYS A 29 15.66 7.99 8.83
C CYS A 29 15.05 9.17 8.06
N TRP A 30 14.08 8.95 7.17
CA TRP A 30 13.54 10.00 6.28
C TRP A 30 13.03 11.24 7.04
N LYS A 31 12.12 11.01 8.00
CA LYS A 31 11.56 12.06 8.86
C LYS A 31 12.55 12.67 9.85
N PRO A 32 13.34 11.89 10.63
CA PRO A 32 14.27 12.47 11.60
C PRO A 32 15.42 13.25 10.95
N LEU A 33 15.77 12.97 9.69
CA LEU A 33 16.85 13.67 8.97
C LEU A 33 16.36 14.91 8.18
N GLY A 34 15.06 15.20 8.16
CA GLY A 34 14.51 16.38 7.47
C GLY A 34 14.65 16.35 5.95
N LEU A 35 14.81 15.15 5.38
CA LEU A 35 15.01 14.95 3.93
C LEU A 35 13.81 15.37 3.08
N ASP A 36 12.62 15.52 3.69
CA ASP A 36 11.40 16.01 3.03
C ASP A 36 11.61 17.37 2.31
N ALA A 37 12.48 18.24 2.83
CA ALA A 37 12.74 19.56 2.25
C ALA A 37 13.64 19.51 0.98
N VAL A 38 14.47 18.48 0.84
CA VAL A 38 15.49 18.39 -0.23
C VAL A 38 15.10 17.34 -1.29
N PHE A 39 14.60 16.19 -0.87
CA PHE A 39 14.32 15.04 -1.75
C PHE A 39 12.82 14.78 -1.96
N GLY A 40 11.95 15.54 -1.29
CA GLY A 40 10.50 15.42 -1.43
C GLY A 40 9.94 14.20 -0.70
N SER A 41 8.90 13.58 -1.28
CA SER A 41 8.15 12.51 -0.63
C SER A 41 8.96 11.22 -0.53
N MET A 42 8.65 10.41 0.49
CA MET A 42 9.26 9.10 0.75
C MET A 42 9.23 8.12 -0.45
N GLY A 43 8.37 8.37 -1.45
CA GLY A 43 8.31 7.59 -2.69
C GLY A 43 9.55 7.74 -3.59
N VAL A 44 10.23 8.89 -3.54
CA VAL A 44 11.46 9.14 -4.33
C VAL A 44 12.58 8.21 -3.91
N ALA A 45 12.63 7.86 -2.62
CA ALA A 45 13.59 6.89 -2.07
C ALA A 45 13.51 5.52 -2.74
N GLY A 46 12.32 5.11 -3.22
CA GLY A 46 12.14 3.83 -3.92
C GLY A 46 12.74 3.81 -5.32
N ILE A 47 12.97 4.98 -5.94
CA ILE A 47 13.56 5.10 -7.28
C ILE A 47 15.08 4.93 -7.21
N VAL A 48 15.71 5.36 -6.11
CA VAL A 48 17.17 5.31 -5.89
C VAL A 48 17.76 3.90 -6.05
N PRO A 49 17.28 2.85 -5.34
CA PRO A 49 17.80 1.50 -5.52
C PRO A 49 17.54 0.95 -6.93
N VAL A 50 16.39 1.27 -7.54
CA VAL A 50 16.10 0.84 -8.93
C VAL A 50 17.13 1.43 -9.89
N ALA A 51 17.39 2.73 -9.80
CA ALA A 51 18.39 3.41 -10.62
C ALA A 51 19.80 2.86 -10.38
N LEU A 52 20.16 2.59 -9.12
CA LEU A 52 21.43 1.96 -8.76
C LEU A 52 21.56 0.57 -9.39
N PHE A 53 20.57 -0.30 -9.24
CA PHE A 53 20.63 -1.65 -9.80
C PHE A 53 20.72 -1.68 -11.33
N PHE A 54 20.04 -0.76 -12.02
CA PHE A 54 20.20 -0.56 -13.48
C PHE A 54 21.60 -0.03 -13.84
N SER A 55 22.13 0.94 -13.09
CA SER A 55 23.45 1.53 -13.35
C SER A 55 24.61 0.56 -13.11
N LEU A 56 24.45 -0.37 -12.17
CA LEU A 56 25.43 -1.43 -11.89
C LEU A 56 25.32 -2.63 -12.85
N GLY A 57 24.35 -2.63 -13.79
CA GLY A 57 24.13 -3.73 -14.74
C GLY A 57 23.63 -5.02 -14.09
N LEU A 58 23.08 -4.94 -12.87
CA LEU A 58 22.55 -6.09 -12.13
C LEU A 58 21.12 -6.45 -12.54
N LEU A 59 20.40 -5.52 -13.19
CA LEU A 59 19.07 -5.76 -13.79
C LEU A 59 19.08 -5.44 -15.29
N ASP A 60 18.53 -6.35 -16.10
CA ASP A 60 18.23 -6.10 -17.52
C ASP A 60 16.79 -5.57 -17.68
N SER A 61 16.54 -4.82 -18.76
CA SER A 61 15.19 -4.31 -19.08
C SER A 61 14.13 -5.42 -19.19
N ARG A 62 14.55 -6.65 -19.56
CA ARG A 62 13.67 -7.82 -19.59
C ARG A 62 13.26 -8.30 -18.21
N ASP A 63 14.17 -8.24 -17.23
CA ASP A 63 13.88 -8.63 -15.85
C ASP A 63 12.95 -7.63 -15.18
N PHE A 64 13.12 -6.34 -15.47
CA PHE A 64 12.24 -5.28 -14.98
C PHE A 64 10.79 -5.46 -15.47
N ASN A 65 10.61 -5.74 -16.78
CA ASN A 65 9.28 -5.95 -17.35
C ASN A 65 8.61 -7.23 -16.83
N ARG A 66 9.39 -8.24 -16.43
CA ARG A 66 8.88 -9.46 -15.79
C ARG A 66 8.58 -9.27 -14.31
N ALA A 67 9.36 -8.45 -13.62
CA ALA A 67 9.21 -8.17 -12.19
C ALA A 67 8.01 -7.25 -11.90
N ILE A 68 7.70 -6.32 -12.81
CA ILE A 68 6.58 -5.39 -12.66
C ILE A 68 5.30 -5.97 -13.26
N ASN A 69 4.27 -6.12 -12.42
CA ASN A 69 2.93 -6.42 -12.88
C ASN A 69 2.20 -5.13 -13.29
N TRP A 70 2.21 -4.83 -14.59
CA TRP A 70 1.58 -3.63 -15.16
C TRP A 70 0.09 -3.52 -14.84
N SER A 71 -0.63 -4.64 -14.76
CA SER A 71 -2.04 -4.65 -14.39
C SER A 71 -2.26 -4.11 -12.98
N VAL A 72 -1.38 -4.46 -12.02
CA VAL A 72 -1.45 -3.95 -10.65
C VAL A 72 -1.16 -2.45 -10.59
N LEU A 73 -0.18 -1.95 -11.36
CA LEU A 73 0.13 -0.52 -11.41
C LEU A 73 -1.04 0.30 -11.96
N ILE A 74 -1.64 -0.13 -13.08
CA ILE A 74 -2.81 0.53 -13.68
C ILE A 74 -3.98 0.52 -12.69
N LEU A 75 -4.16 -0.58 -11.96
CA LEU A 75 -5.23 -0.76 -10.99
C LEU A 75 -5.07 0.14 -9.76
N ILE A 76 -3.85 0.27 -9.22
CA ILE A 76 -3.54 1.23 -8.15
C ILE A 76 -3.79 2.66 -8.65
N GLY A 77 -3.29 3.00 -9.85
CA GLY A 77 -3.50 4.33 -10.44
C GLY A 77 -4.98 4.67 -10.66
N GLY A 78 -5.76 3.72 -11.19
CA GLY A 78 -7.20 3.86 -11.38
C GLY A 78 -7.96 4.02 -10.06
N GLY A 79 -7.56 3.28 -9.02
CA GLY A 79 -8.14 3.42 -7.69
C GLY A 79 -7.85 4.80 -7.07
N LEU A 80 -6.61 5.31 -7.20
CA LEU A 80 -6.25 6.65 -6.71
C LEU A 80 -7.04 7.74 -7.45
N ALA A 81 -7.18 7.61 -8.77
CA ALA A 81 -7.99 8.50 -9.58
C ALA A 81 -9.47 8.47 -9.16
N LEU A 82 -10.03 7.28 -8.93
CA LEU A 82 -11.41 7.12 -8.46
C LEU A 82 -11.60 7.76 -7.08
N GLY A 83 -10.68 7.54 -6.14
CA GLY A 83 -10.72 8.18 -4.82
C GLY A 83 -10.73 9.71 -4.91
N HIS A 84 -9.89 10.28 -5.78
CA HIS A 84 -9.85 11.72 -6.02
C HIS A 84 -11.14 12.25 -6.68
N LEU A 85 -11.73 11.49 -7.61
CA LEU A 85 -13.02 11.83 -8.22
C LEU A 85 -14.16 11.78 -7.19
N MET A 86 -14.16 10.81 -6.28
CA MET A 86 -15.14 10.73 -5.19
C MET A 86 -15.05 11.93 -4.23
N GLU A 87 -13.85 12.46 -4.02
CA GLU A 87 -13.62 13.68 -3.24
C GLU A 87 -14.11 14.92 -3.97
N ARG A 88 -13.79 15.06 -5.27
CA ARG A 88 -14.22 16.21 -6.07
C ARG A 88 -15.71 16.23 -6.39
N SER A 89 -16.36 15.07 -6.48
CA SER A 89 -17.79 14.96 -6.77
C SER A 89 -18.69 15.19 -5.55
N HIS A 90 -18.11 15.44 -4.37
CA HIS A 90 -18.83 15.50 -3.08
C HIS A 90 -19.63 14.22 -2.76
N LEU A 91 -19.42 13.13 -3.50
CA LEU A 91 -20.10 11.86 -3.26
C LEU A 91 -19.75 11.32 -1.87
N LEU A 92 -18.51 11.53 -1.45
CA LEU A 92 -18.05 11.21 -0.09
C LEU A 92 -18.82 11.97 0.98
N ASP A 93 -19.15 13.25 0.77
CA ASP A 93 -19.91 14.04 1.73
C ASP A 93 -21.34 13.49 1.87
N ILE A 94 -21.98 13.15 0.74
CA ILE A 94 -23.32 12.54 0.72
C ILE A 94 -23.32 11.19 1.45
N ILE A 95 -22.37 10.30 1.14
CA ILE A 95 -22.23 9.00 1.80
C ILE A 95 -21.97 9.19 3.30
N SER A 96 -21.11 10.14 3.67
CA SER A 96 -20.79 10.44 5.07
C SER A 96 -22.02 10.94 5.84
N SER A 97 -22.86 11.77 5.21
CA SER A 97 -24.09 12.29 5.82
C SER A 97 -25.17 11.21 6.00
N ALA A 98 -25.31 10.31 5.02
CA ALA A 98 -26.21 9.15 5.11
C ALA A 98 -25.75 8.18 6.20
N MET A 99 -24.43 7.92 6.27
CA MET A 99 -23.84 7.17 7.37
C MET A 99 -24.07 7.85 8.71
N ARG A 100 -23.90 9.17 8.82
CA ARG A 100 -24.12 9.91 10.07
C ARG A 100 -25.55 9.75 10.59
N GLN A 101 -26.55 9.77 9.71
CA GLN A 101 -27.95 9.48 10.10
C GLN A 101 -28.14 8.02 10.52
N ALA A 102 -27.49 7.07 9.84
CA ALA A 102 -27.57 5.65 10.19
C ALA A 102 -26.82 5.30 11.49
N LEU A 103 -25.80 6.09 11.83
CA LEU A 103 -24.90 5.91 12.97
C LEU A 103 -25.27 6.80 14.17
N ASP A 104 -26.27 7.68 14.04
CA ASP A 104 -26.64 8.61 15.10
C ASP A 104 -27.06 7.83 16.36
N GLY A 105 -26.39 8.12 17.48
CA GLY A 105 -26.57 7.40 18.75
C GLY A 105 -25.88 6.03 18.88
N ARG A 106 -25.10 5.56 17.88
CA ARG A 106 -24.34 4.30 17.96
C ARG A 106 -22.92 4.54 18.47
N GLY A 107 -22.42 3.69 19.37
CA GLY A 107 -21.05 3.78 19.90
C GLY A 107 -19.96 3.51 18.85
N LEU A 108 -18.77 4.08 19.05
CA LEU A 108 -17.59 3.96 18.17
C LEU A 108 -17.29 2.52 17.75
N TRP A 109 -17.41 1.56 18.69
CA TRP A 109 -17.16 0.14 18.44
C TRP A 109 -18.15 -0.48 17.44
N THR A 110 -19.42 -0.07 17.48
CA THR A 110 -20.45 -0.55 16.55
C THR A 110 -20.20 -0.02 15.15
N VAL A 111 -19.82 1.25 15.03
CA VAL A 111 -19.42 1.87 13.76
C VAL A 111 -18.25 1.13 13.14
N LEU A 112 -17.22 0.87 13.95
CA LEU A 112 -16.02 0.16 13.52
C LEU A 112 -16.34 -1.26 13.06
N ALA A 113 -17.22 -1.97 13.77
CA ALA A 113 -17.65 -3.32 13.38
C ALA A 113 -18.42 -3.33 12.05
N ILE A 114 -19.33 -2.39 11.82
CA ILE A 114 -20.10 -2.29 10.57
C ILE A 114 -19.18 -2.00 9.39
N VAL A 115 -18.34 -0.96 9.51
CA VAL A 115 -17.40 -0.57 8.46
C VAL A 115 -16.42 -1.69 8.15
N SER A 116 -15.89 -2.35 9.18
CA SER A 116 -14.99 -3.49 9.04
C SER A 116 -15.68 -4.70 8.37
N SER A 117 -16.93 -4.99 8.72
CA SER A 117 -17.68 -6.09 8.11
C SER A 117 -17.95 -5.85 6.63
N VAL A 118 -18.37 -4.63 6.26
CA VAL A 118 -18.58 -4.25 4.85
C VAL A 118 -17.26 -4.34 4.08
N MET A 119 -16.17 -3.86 4.68
CA MET A 119 -14.84 -3.93 4.08
C MET A 119 -14.36 -5.37 3.89
N SER A 120 -14.60 -6.25 4.87
CA SER A 120 -14.20 -7.65 4.79
C SER A 120 -14.91 -8.39 3.65
N VAL A 121 -16.19 -8.08 3.40
CA VAL A 121 -16.93 -8.66 2.26
C VAL A 121 -16.35 -8.14 0.95
N PHE A 122 -16.17 -6.82 0.82
CA PHE A 122 -15.68 -6.20 -0.41
C PHE A 122 -14.25 -6.65 -0.76
N SER A 123 -13.38 -6.76 0.25
CA SER A 123 -11.98 -7.18 0.13
C SER A 123 -11.81 -8.67 -0.18
N ASN A 124 -12.87 -9.47 -0.09
CA ASN A 124 -12.82 -10.90 -0.43
C ASN A 124 -13.09 -11.14 -1.93
N PHE A 125 -13.83 -10.24 -2.58
CA PHE A 125 -14.12 -10.31 -4.03
C PHE A 125 -13.06 -9.59 -4.88
N VAL A 126 -12.43 -8.57 -4.30
CA VAL A 126 -11.47 -7.70 -4.98
C VAL A 126 -10.11 -7.89 -4.33
N SER A 127 -9.03 -7.81 -5.11
CA SER A 127 -7.67 -7.83 -4.56
C SER A 127 -7.52 -6.78 -3.45
N SER A 128 -6.96 -7.19 -2.31
CA SER A 128 -6.91 -6.38 -1.07
C SER A 128 -6.35 -4.97 -1.26
N VAL A 129 -5.37 -4.82 -2.15
CA VAL A 129 -4.76 -3.51 -2.48
C VAL A 129 -5.78 -2.58 -3.16
N VAL A 130 -6.58 -3.10 -4.08
CA VAL A 130 -7.56 -2.32 -4.85
C VAL A 130 -8.75 -1.95 -3.99
N ALA A 131 -9.23 -2.92 -3.20
CA ALA A 131 -10.26 -2.68 -2.21
C ALA A 131 -9.82 -1.56 -1.26
N ALA A 132 -8.60 -1.64 -0.72
CA ALA A 132 -8.05 -0.59 0.12
C ALA A 132 -8.03 0.77 -0.60
N VAL A 133 -7.47 0.87 -1.80
CA VAL A 133 -7.37 2.16 -2.52
C VAL A 133 -8.74 2.79 -2.78
N ILE A 134 -9.78 2.01 -3.07
CA ILE A 134 -11.14 2.51 -3.31
C ILE A 134 -11.85 2.89 -2.00
N THR A 135 -11.70 2.09 -0.94
CA THR A 135 -12.46 2.27 0.30
C THR A 135 -11.79 3.23 1.29
N LEU A 136 -10.47 3.40 1.23
CA LEU A 136 -9.70 4.34 2.07
C LEU A 136 -10.27 5.77 2.09
N PRO A 137 -10.57 6.44 0.96
CA PRO A 137 -11.16 7.79 0.98
C PRO A 137 -12.53 7.81 1.67
N VAL A 138 -13.35 6.77 1.50
CA VAL A 138 -14.65 6.62 2.17
C VAL A 138 -14.46 6.50 3.68
N ILE A 139 -13.56 5.62 4.12
CA ILE A 139 -13.27 5.40 5.53
C ILE A 139 -12.67 6.65 6.18
N ALA A 140 -11.79 7.37 5.47
CA ALA A 140 -11.20 8.61 5.96
C ALA A 140 -12.26 9.69 6.20
N GLN A 141 -13.24 9.82 5.31
CA GLN A 141 -14.38 10.74 5.47
C GLN A 141 -15.30 10.35 6.63
N VAL A 142 -15.70 9.08 6.71
CA VAL A 142 -16.47 8.56 7.85
C VAL A 142 -15.72 8.78 9.17
N GLY A 143 -14.42 8.52 9.17
CA GLY A 143 -13.55 8.68 10.31
C GLY A 143 -13.43 10.14 10.78
N LYS A 144 -13.41 11.12 9.86
CA LYS A 144 -13.45 12.56 10.20
C LYS A 144 -14.75 12.92 10.92
N GLN A 145 -15.88 12.36 10.51
CA GLN A 145 -17.19 12.64 11.12
C GLN A 145 -17.33 12.05 12.52
N VAL A 146 -16.69 10.90 12.78
CA VAL A 146 -16.68 10.23 14.10
C VAL A 146 -15.60 10.79 15.03
N GLY A 147 -14.73 11.67 14.53
CA GLY A 147 -13.63 12.28 15.30
C GLY A 147 -12.43 11.35 15.52
N PHE A 148 -12.42 10.16 14.92
CA PHE A 148 -11.33 9.19 15.05
C PHE A 148 -10.90 8.57 13.70
N PRO A 149 -10.40 9.39 12.75
CA PRO A 149 -10.11 8.93 11.39
C PRO A 149 -8.97 7.93 11.31
N GLY A 150 -7.87 8.17 12.04
CA GLY A 150 -6.67 7.34 11.95
C GLY A 150 -6.91 5.89 12.36
N GLY A 151 -7.62 5.67 13.47
CA GLY A 151 -7.89 4.31 13.94
C GLY A 151 -8.85 3.53 13.05
N LEU A 152 -9.84 4.20 12.44
CA LEU A 152 -10.79 3.54 11.54
C LEU A 152 -10.12 3.10 10.23
N ILE A 153 -9.21 3.94 9.70
CA ILE A 153 -8.39 3.61 8.54
C ILE A 153 -7.52 2.39 8.85
N ILE A 154 -6.75 2.43 9.95
CA ILE A 154 -5.85 1.33 10.33
C ILE A 154 -6.63 0.04 10.55
N ALA A 155 -7.73 0.08 11.30
CA ALA A 155 -8.57 -1.09 11.55
C ALA A 155 -9.08 -1.69 10.24
N SER A 156 -9.56 -0.85 9.31
CA SER A 156 -10.10 -1.30 8.04
C SER A 156 -9.00 -1.86 7.11
N THR A 157 -7.79 -1.30 7.13
CA THR A 157 -6.64 -1.84 6.38
C THR A 157 -6.18 -3.19 6.96
N VAL A 158 -6.16 -3.33 8.27
CA VAL A 158 -5.86 -4.61 8.94
C VAL A 158 -6.91 -5.66 8.57
N VAL A 159 -8.20 -5.30 8.61
CA VAL A 159 -9.30 -6.19 8.23
C VAL A 159 -9.22 -6.58 6.75
N SER A 160 -8.92 -5.64 5.85
CA SER A 160 -8.72 -5.94 4.42
C SER A 160 -7.55 -6.90 4.18
N THR A 161 -6.49 -6.80 4.98
CA THR A 161 -5.36 -7.74 4.94
C THR A 161 -5.72 -9.09 5.55
N ALA A 162 -6.56 -9.13 6.59
CA ALA A 162 -7.03 -10.36 7.20
C ALA A 162 -8.09 -11.10 6.36
N ALA A 163 -8.83 -10.36 5.51
CA ALA A 163 -9.93 -10.88 4.69
C ALA A 163 -9.48 -11.69 3.46
N MET A 164 -8.23 -12.16 3.41
CA MET A 164 -7.65 -12.99 2.33
C MET A 164 -8.14 -14.46 2.38
N ALA A 165 -9.42 -14.69 2.69
CA ALA A 165 -9.98 -16.02 2.90
C ALA A 165 -10.20 -16.80 1.60
N LEU A 166 -10.39 -16.12 0.46
CA LEU A 166 -10.57 -16.75 -0.85
C LEU A 166 -9.27 -16.83 -1.66
N PRO A 167 -9.04 -17.93 -2.42
CA PRO A 167 -7.84 -18.13 -3.24
C PRO A 167 -7.68 -17.13 -4.39
N VAL A 168 -8.76 -16.43 -4.76
CA VAL A 168 -8.79 -15.35 -5.77
C VAL A 168 -8.20 -14.02 -5.25
N SER A 169 -8.16 -13.81 -3.94
CA SER A 169 -7.94 -12.46 -3.37
C SER A 169 -6.49 -11.98 -3.41
N SER A 170 -5.50 -12.88 -3.53
CA SER A 170 -4.09 -12.53 -3.28
C SER A 170 -3.09 -13.31 -4.14
N PHE A 171 -2.08 -12.61 -4.67
CA PHE A 171 -1.01 -13.15 -5.52
C PHE A 171 -0.30 -14.38 -4.91
N PRO A 172 -0.05 -14.46 -3.57
CA PRO A 172 0.47 -15.67 -2.93
C PRO A 172 -0.50 -16.86 -2.95
N ASN A 173 -1.81 -16.62 -2.71
CA ASN A 173 -2.84 -17.66 -2.70
C ASN A 173 -3.09 -18.23 -4.11
N ALA A 174 -3.07 -17.39 -5.15
CA ALA A 174 -3.25 -17.86 -6.52
C ALA A 174 -2.08 -18.76 -6.99
N ASN A 175 -0.86 -18.51 -6.49
CA ASN A 175 0.34 -19.23 -6.93
C ASN A 175 0.57 -20.56 -6.20
N SER A 176 -0.16 -20.84 -5.10
CA SER A 176 -0.11 -22.15 -4.43
C SER A 176 -1.12 -23.17 -4.99
N PHE A 177 -2.10 -22.71 -5.76
CA PHE A 177 -3.14 -23.55 -6.37
C PHE A 177 -2.96 -23.80 -7.88
N ALA A 178 -1.91 -23.22 -8.50
CA ALA A 178 -1.52 -23.44 -9.89
C ALA A 178 -0.22 -24.26 -9.96
#